data_AF-A0A819WWG3-F1
#
_entry.id   AF-A0A819WWG3-F1
#
_cell.length_a   1.000
_cell.length_b   1.000
_cell.length_c   1.000
_cell.angle_alpha   90.00
_cell.angle_beta   90.00
_cell.angle_gamma   90.00
#
_symmetry.space_group_name_H-M   'P 1'
#
loop_
_entity.id
_entity.type
_entity.pdbx_description
1 polymer ?
#
loop_
_entity_poly.entity_id
_entity_poly.type
_entity_poly.pdbx_seq_one_letter_code
_entity_poly.pdbx_strand_id
1 'polypeptide(L)'
;MSPRSGMSRGVTTGQLIASHILDTRKSGRSENRIVYTPINEQGYYQPDPSHPNQGYLTPHWGNLKPLLLDVGSQFRASNTVRETPAARLLFLNSMLYMNDFNEVRAFGARVSANRTSDQTEIGSFWAYDGAPKLGQNNSLEDNARLFDIVNYGMADAGIGIWDSRYYYNVWRPIVGIRQRTTSGVVDRNWRSLGAATNGAGDNFTLGCPSYVSDHATFGSAVFQVLRRFYDTDDISFEFQSDEYNGKTVDSITRRARPVRIRRYRSFTKAETENLLSRIYLGVHWKIDQEG
;
A
#
# COMPACT_ATOMS: atom_id res chain seq x y z
N MET A 1 45.94 14.05 11.06
CA MET A 1 45.36 12.69 10.89
C MET A 1 45.29 12.38 9.40
N SER A 2 45.80 11.22 8.96
CA SER A 2 45.75 10.83 7.54
C SER A 2 44.29 10.55 7.11
N PRO A 3 43.85 10.97 5.90
CA PRO A 3 42.51 10.72 5.37
C PRO A 3 42.09 9.24 5.42
N ARG A 4 43.05 8.31 5.28
CA ARG A 4 42.80 6.85 5.38
C ARG A 4 42.35 6.40 6.78
N SER A 5 42.77 7.10 7.83
CA SER A 5 42.36 6.80 9.21
C SER A 5 40.93 7.22 9.53
N GLY A 6 40.43 8.28 8.89
CA GLY A 6 39.04 8.73 9.04
C GLY A 6 38.05 7.78 8.37
N MET A 7 38.35 7.37 7.14
CA MET A 7 37.54 6.39 6.40
C MET A 7 37.42 5.05 7.14
N SER A 8 38.55 4.50 7.62
CA SER A 8 38.56 3.23 8.34
C SER A 8 37.76 3.29 9.66
N ARG A 9 37.85 4.40 10.40
CA ARG A 9 37.01 4.60 11.60
C ARG A 9 35.52 4.70 11.24
N GLY A 10 35.18 5.44 10.19
CA GLY A 10 33.80 5.55 9.71
C GLY A 10 33.18 4.20 9.34
N VAL A 11 33.92 3.38 8.58
CA VAL A 11 33.49 2.00 8.23
C VAL A 11 33.27 1.16 9.48
N THR A 12 34.22 1.19 10.42
CA THR A 12 34.14 0.40 11.66
C THR A 12 32.93 0.82 12.49
N THR A 13 32.71 2.12 12.69
CA THR A 13 31.55 2.63 13.42
C THR A 13 30.24 2.24 12.72
N GLY A 14 30.15 2.36 11.39
CA GLY A 14 28.97 1.96 10.63
C GLY A 14 28.65 0.47 10.77
N GLN A 15 29.66 -0.40 10.74
CA GLN A 15 29.50 -1.84 10.94
C GLN A 15 29.00 -2.18 12.35
N LEU A 16 29.51 -1.49 13.38
CA LEU A 16 29.07 -1.68 14.76
C LEU A 16 27.60 -1.28 14.95
N ILE A 17 27.22 -0.11 14.43
CA ILE A 17 25.82 0.37 14.50
C ILE A 17 24.89 -0.59 13.76
N ALA A 18 25.25 -0.99 12.53
CA ALA A 18 24.44 -1.93 11.74
C ALA A 18 24.27 -3.27 12.46
N SER A 19 25.35 -3.81 13.04
CA SER A 19 25.29 -5.07 13.80
C SER A 19 24.38 -4.95 15.01
N HIS A 20 24.47 -3.85 15.76
CA HIS A 20 23.60 -3.60 16.91
C HIS A 20 22.12 -3.55 16.51
N ILE A 21 21.79 -2.82 15.43
CA ILE A 21 20.41 -2.76 14.91
C ILE A 21 19.93 -4.17 14.56
N LEU A 22 20.70 -4.93 13.77
CA LEU A 22 20.32 -6.30 13.39
C LEU A 22 20.12 -7.22 14.61
N ASP A 23 20.98 -7.11 15.62
CA ASP A 23 20.88 -7.90 16.85
C ASP A 23 19.59 -7.59 17.63
N THR A 24 19.22 -6.31 17.74
CA THR A 24 17.94 -5.94 18.39
C THR A 24 16.72 -6.50 17.64
N ARG A 25 16.85 -6.73 16.32
CA ARG A 25 15.77 -7.23 15.47
C ARG A 25 15.64 -8.76 15.44
N LYS A 26 16.64 -9.53 15.91
CA LYS A 26 16.56 -11.00 15.97
C LYS A 26 15.36 -11.52 16.79
N SER A 27 14.91 -10.76 17.79
CA SER A 27 13.76 -11.09 18.63
C SER A 27 12.41 -10.55 18.08
N GLY A 28 12.43 -9.91 16.91
CA GLY A 28 11.31 -9.15 16.33
C GLY A 28 10.16 -9.97 15.75
N ARG A 29 10.22 -11.31 15.82
CA ARG A 29 9.17 -12.26 15.38
C ARG A 29 8.88 -12.30 13.87
N SER A 30 9.74 -11.74 13.03
CA SER A 30 9.55 -11.74 11.56
C SER A 30 9.48 -13.16 10.98
N GLU A 31 10.25 -14.08 11.55
CA GLU A 31 10.33 -15.50 11.15
C GLU A 31 9.15 -16.35 11.67
N ASN A 32 8.28 -15.80 12.51
CA ASN A 32 7.15 -16.55 13.03
C ASN A 32 6.28 -17.03 11.86
N ARG A 33 5.77 -18.25 11.97
CA ARG A 33 4.73 -18.76 11.08
C ARG A 33 3.50 -19.00 11.93
N ILE A 34 2.41 -18.31 11.64
CA ILE A 34 1.12 -18.61 12.25
C ILE A 34 0.24 -19.31 11.23
N VAL A 35 -0.56 -20.26 11.71
CA VAL A 35 -1.66 -20.82 10.91
C VAL A 35 -2.78 -19.79 10.90
N TYR A 36 -3.10 -19.26 9.73
CA TYR A 36 -4.25 -18.40 9.55
C TYR A 36 -5.46 -19.23 9.16
N THR A 37 -6.56 -19.06 9.88
CA THR A 37 -7.84 -19.71 9.60
C THR A 37 -8.78 -18.71 8.93
N PRO A 38 -9.11 -18.88 7.64
CA PRO A 38 -10.01 -17.97 6.94
C PRO A 38 -11.43 -18.03 7.51
N ILE A 39 -12.11 -16.89 7.56
CA ILE A 39 -13.52 -16.80 7.92
C ILE A 39 -14.34 -16.95 6.64
N ASN A 40 -15.10 -18.04 6.51
CA ASN A 40 -15.92 -18.33 5.33
C ASN A 40 -17.32 -17.67 5.43
N GLU A 41 -17.34 -16.35 5.62
CA GLU A 41 -18.54 -15.54 5.74
C GLU A 41 -18.52 -14.38 4.73
N GLN A 42 -19.69 -13.86 4.36
CA GLN A 42 -19.78 -12.76 3.39
C GLN A 42 -19.08 -11.51 3.90
N GLY A 43 -18.32 -10.85 3.02
CA GLY A 43 -17.55 -9.66 3.36
C GLY A 43 -16.16 -9.94 3.89
N TYR A 44 -15.83 -11.19 4.25
CA TYR A 44 -14.51 -11.54 4.77
C TYR A 44 -13.54 -11.89 3.66
N TYR A 45 -12.25 -11.65 3.91
CA TYR A 45 -11.21 -11.90 2.92
C TYR A 45 -11.21 -13.35 2.46
N GLN A 46 -11.29 -13.50 1.14
CA GLN A 46 -11.06 -14.73 0.42
C GLN A 46 -9.99 -14.47 -0.65
N PRO A 47 -9.20 -15.48 -1.03
CA PRO A 47 -8.24 -15.36 -2.13
C PRO A 47 -8.90 -14.83 -3.40
N ASP A 48 -8.14 -14.10 -4.21
CA ASP A 48 -8.55 -13.68 -5.54
C ASP A 48 -9.04 -14.91 -6.33
N PRO A 49 -10.30 -14.94 -6.81
CA PRO A 49 -10.80 -16.10 -7.54
C PRO A 49 -10.05 -16.37 -8.86
N SER A 50 -9.25 -15.40 -9.33
CA SER A 50 -8.38 -15.52 -10.50
C SER A 50 -6.97 -16.01 -10.12
N HIS A 51 -6.61 -15.95 -8.84
CA HIS A 51 -5.34 -16.40 -8.26
C HIS A 51 -5.57 -17.17 -6.94
N PRO A 52 -6.32 -18.30 -6.96
CA PRO A 52 -6.78 -18.98 -5.73
C PRO A 52 -5.63 -19.51 -4.86
N ASN A 53 -4.45 -19.70 -5.44
CA ASN A 53 -3.27 -20.26 -4.77
C ASN A 53 -2.33 -19.17 -4.18
N GLN A 54 -2.74 -17.90 -4.15
CA GLN A 54 -1.87 -16.80 -3.66
C GLN A 54 -1.58 -16.84 -2.15
N GLY A 55 -2.31 -17.65 -1.38
CA GLY A 55 -2.14 -17.80 0.06
C GLY A 55 -2.54 -16.54 0.85
N TYR A 56 -2.07 -16.48 2.10
CA TYR A 56 -2.30 -15.37 3.04
C TYR A 56 -0.97 -14.73 3.40
N LEU A 57 -0.77 -13.48 2.97
CA LEU A 57 0.49 -12.77 3.09
C LEU A 57 0.72 -12.36 4.55
N THR A 58 1.63 -13.10 5.20
CA THR A 58 2.22 -12.76 6.50
C THR A 58 1.22 -12.35 7.59
N PRO A 59 0.23 -13.20 7.92
CA PRO A 59 -0.83 -12.88 8.88
C PRO A 59 -0.35 -12.50 10.30
N HIS A 60 0.90 -12.82 10.65
CA HIS A 60 1.50 -12.47 11.93
C HIS A 60 2.14 -11.08 11.99
N TRP A 61 2.28 -10.36 10.88
CA TRP A 61 3.11 -9.15 10.83
C TRP A 61 2.59 -7.98 11.68
N GLY A 62 1.31 -7.96 12.05
CA GLY A 62 0.79 -7.01 13.03
C GLY A 62 1.34 -7.21 14.46
N ASN A 63 1.92 -8.37 14.73
CA ASN A 63 2.48 -8.75 16.04
C ASN A 63 4.01 -8.61 16.12
N LEU A 64 4.65 -8.04 15.10
CA LEU A 64 6.08 -7.76 15.16
C LEU A 64 6.34 -6.73 16.25
N LYS A 65 7.52 -6.82 16.87
CA LYS A 65 7.99 -5.77 17.77
C LYS A 65 8.22 -4.49 16.94
N PRO A 66 7.49 -3.39 17.17
CA PRO A 66 7.72 -2.17 16.41
C PRO A 66 9.06 -1.50 16.77
N LEU A 67 9.40 -0.44 16.05
CA LEU A 67 10.61 0.35 16.24
C LEU A 67 10.35 1.63 17.07
N LEU A 68 9.23 2.30 16.81
CA LEU A 68 8.77 3.55 17.42
C LEU A 68 7.47 3.36 18.23
N LEU A 69 6.55 2.53 17.75
CA LEU A 69 5.30 2.19 18.42
C LEU A 69 5.55 1.21 19.58
N ASP A 70 4.62 1.19 20.54
CA ASP A 70 4.65 0.22 21.64
C ASP A 70 4.16 -1.15 21.16
N VAL A 71 3.08 -1.17 20.37
CA VAL A 71 2.43 -2.38 19.82
C VAL A 71 1.78 -2.07 18.47
N GLY A 72 1.63 -3.09 17.61
CA GLY A 72 1.01 -2.90 16.29
C GLY A 72 -0.44 -2.41 16.33
N SER A 73 -1.17 -2.74 17.40
CA SER A 73 -2.56 -2.33 17.57
C SER A 73 -2.75 -0.91 18.11
N GLN A 74 -1.66 -0.17 18.39
CA GLN A 74 -1.72 1.12 19.07
C GLN A 74 -2.59 2.15 18.33
N PHE A 75 -2.57 2.10 17.00
CA PHE A 75 -3.37 2.95 16.12
C PHE A 75 -4.22 2.12 15.16
N ARG A 76 -4.81 1.02 15.66
CA ARG A 76 -5.71 0.20 14.84
C ARG A 76 -6.80 1.08 14.20
N ALA A 77 -7.00 0.90 12.90
CA ALA A 77 -7.93 1.67 12.08
C ALA A 77 -9.36 1.64 12.63
N SER A 78 -10.19 2.60 12.22
CA SER A 78 -11.57 2.73 12.72
C SER A 78 -12.39 1.45 12.49
N ASN A 79 -13.36 1.16 13.37
CA ASN A 79 -14.22 -0.03 13.21
C ASN A 79 -15.36 0.14 12.18
N THR A 80 -15.28 1.16 11.32
CA THR A 80 -16.33 1.50 10.34
C THR A 80 -16.74 0.31 9.47
N VAL A 81 -15.78 -0.55 9.12
CA VAL A 81 -15.99 -1.75 8.30
C VAL A 81 -16.61 -2.94 9.04
N ARG A 82 -16.74 -2.86 10.38
CA ARG A 82 -17.30 -3.84 11.31
C ARG A 82 -16.60 -5.20 11.31
N GLU A 83 -16.33 -5.76 12.47
CA GLU A 83 -15.47 -6.95 12.62
C GLU A 83 -16.22 -8.28 12.80
N THR A 84 -17.49 -8.24 13.24
CA THR A 84 -18.31 -9.46 13.44
C THR A 84 -19.18 -9.77 12.22
N PRO A 85 -19.57 -11.04 11.96
CA PRO A 85 -20.34 -11.37 10.76
C PRO A 85 -21.67 -10.60 10.66
N ALA A 86 -22.42 -10.51 11.76
CA ALA A 86 -23.68 -9.77 11.80
C ALA A 86 -23.49 -8.27 11.50
N ALA A 87 -22.47 -7.64 12.10
CA ALA A 87 -22.20 -6.23 11.87
C ALA A 87 -21.58 -5.96 10.48
N ARG A 88 -20.77 -6.90 9.95
CA ARG A 88 -20.25 -6.85 8.57
C ARG A 88 -21.39 -6.81 7.56
N LEU A 89 -22.42 -7.63 7.74
CA LEU A 89 -23.60 -7.58 6.86
C LEU A 89 -24.30 -6.22 6.90
N LEU A 90 -24.39 -5.56 8.06
CA LEU A 90 -24.92 -4.18 8.14
C LEU A 90 -24.05 -3.19 7.37
N PHE A 91 -22.72 -3.30 7.49
CA PHE A 91 -21.79 -2.47 6.70
C PHE A 91 -21.95 -2.69 5.19
N LEU A 92 -22.05 -3.93 4.74
CA LEU A 92 -22.25 -4.25 3.32
C LEU A 92 -23.60 -3.78 2.75
N ASN A 93 -24.57 -3.48 3.62
CA ASN A 93 -25.87 -2.89 3.28
C ASN A 93 -25.89 -1.36 3.35
N SER A 94 -24.82 -0.74 3.85
CA SER A 94 -24.77 0.71 4.03
C SER A 94 -24.57 1.46 2.71
N MET A 95 -25.01 2.72 2.67
CA MET A 95 -24.72 3.61 1.54
C MET A 95 -23.22 3.82 1.35
N LEU A 96 -22.43 3.83 2.44
CA LEU A 96 -20.98 3.95 2.39
C LEU A 96 -20.37 2.84 1.52
N TYR A 97 -20.65 1.58 1.86
CA TYR A 97 -20.13 0.46 1.08
C TYR A 97 -20.70 0.41 -0.35
N MET A 98 -21.98 0.76 -0.53
CA MET A 98 -22.59 0.75 -1.87
C MET A 98 -21.99 1.81 -2.81
N ASN A 99 -21.60 2.97 -2.28
CA ASN A 99 -20.91 4.02 -3.04
C ASN A 99 -19.52 3.54 -3.47
N ASP A 100 -18.74 3.01 -2.53
CA ASP A 100 -17.42 2.43 -2.81
C ASP A 100 -17.51 1.29 -3.83
N PHE A 101 -18.50 0.42 -3.69
CA PHE A 101 -18.76 -0.67 -4.61
C PHE A 101 -18.98 -0.16 -6.04
N ASN A 102 -19.87 0.81 -6.21
CA ASN A 102 -20.19 1.36 -7.52
C ASN A 102 -18.99 2.10 -8.14
N GLU A 103 -18.26 2.86 -7.32
CA GLU A 103 -17.06 3.58 -7.75
C GLU A 103 -15.98 2.61 -8.22
N VAL A 104 -15.59 1.64 -7.39
CA VAL A 104 -14.54 0.67 -7.75
C VAL A 104 -14.96 -0.23 -8.90
N ARG A 105 -16.23 -0.62 -8.97
CA ARG A 105 -16.74 -1.41 -10.10
C ARG A 105 -16.60 -0.66 -11.43
N ALA A 106 -16.93 0.63 -11.45
CA ALA A 106 -16.88 1.46 -12.64
C ALA A 106 -15.44 1.85 -13.02
N PHE A 107 -14.65 2.31 -12.04
CA PHE A 107 -13.33 2.89 -12.28
C PHE A 107 -12.18 1.92 -12.08
N GLY A 108 -12.38 0.77 -11.44
CA GLY A 108 -11.32 -0.21 -11.14
C GLY A 108 -11.28 -1.42 -12.09
N ALA A 109 -12.24 -1.54 -13.01
CA ALA A 109 -12.34 -2.69 -13.91
C ALA A 109 -11.15 -2.78 -14.88
N ARG A 110 -10.76 -4.00 -15.29
CA ARG A 110 -9.64 -4.26 -16.21
C ARG A 110 -9.79 -3.48 -17.51
N VAL A 111 -10.99 -3.52 -18.08
CA VAL A 111 -11.42 -2.66 -19.18
C VAL A 111 -12.60 -1.85 -18.65
N SER A 112 -12.48 -0.53 -18.71
CA SER A 112 -13.45 0.38 -18.12
C SER A 112 -13.79 1.47 -19.13
N ALA A 113 -15.09 1.76 -19.30
CA ALA A 113 -15.57 2.89 -20.09
C ALA A 113 -15.58 4.22 -19.30
N ASN A 114 -15.47 4.17 -17.97
CA ASN A 114 -15.57 5.32 -17.09
C ASN A 114 -14.20 5.89 -16.69
N ARG A 115 -13.23 5.01 -16.42
CA ARG A 115 -11.83 5.35 -16.16
C ARG A 115 -11.17 5.98 -17.38
N THR A 116 -10.66 7.19 -17.23
CA THR A 116 -9.91 7.90 -18.27
C THR A 116 -8.51 7.30 -18.49
N SER A 117 -7.84 7.72 -19.56
CA SER A 117 -6.43 7.36 -19.80
C SER A 117 -5.51 7.86 -18.69
N ASP A 118 -5.71 9.10 -18.21
CA ASP A 118 -4.94 9.67 -17.10
C ASP A 118 -5.18 8.89 -15.80
N GLN A 119 -6.42 8.53 -15.48
CA GLN A 119 -6.70 7.70 -14.29
C GLN A 119 -6.07 6.29 -14.39
N THR A 120 -6.02 5.72 -15.60
CA THR A 120 -5.30 4.45 -15.83
C THR A 120 -3.80 4.62 -15.62
N GLU A 121 -3.25 5.76 -16.06
CA GLU A 121 -1.86 6.12 -15.83
C GLU A 121 -1.57 6.29 -14.34
N ILE A 122 -2.37 7.07 -13.61
CA ILE A 122 -2.29 7.26 -12.15
C ILE A 122 -2.28 5.91 -11.43
N GLY A 123 -3.23 5.03 -11.75
CA GLY A 123 -3.33 3.70 -11.15
C GLY A 123 -2.02 2.92 -11.30
N SER A 124 -1.48 2.86 -12.51
CA SER A 124 -0.23 2.14 -12.77
C SER A 124 1.01 2.88 -12.25
N PHE A 125 1.00 4.20 -12.22
CA PHE A 125 2.14 5.04 -11.86
C PHE A 125 2.50 4.88 -10.38
N TRP A 126 1.50 4.73 -9.51
CA TRP A 126 1.68 4.47 -8.08
C TRP A 126 1.55 2.98 -7.71
N ALA A 127 1.71 2.07 -8.69
CA ALA A 127 1.60 0.63 -8.39
C ALA A 127 2.79 0.11 -7.56
N TYR A 128 3.97 0.75 -7.68
CA TYR A 128 5.20 0.36 -7.00
C TYR A 128 5.32 0.93 -5.58
N ASP A 129 5.92 0.17 -4.67
CA ASP A 129 6.10 0.50 -3.24
C ASP A 129 7.46 1.14 -2.94
N GLY A 130 7.81 2.20 -3.66
CA GLY A 130 9.05 2.93 -3.40
C GLY A 130 9.21 4.18 -4.25
N ALA A 131 9.70 5.26 -3.64
CA ALA A 131 9.98 6.52 -4.31
C ALA A 131 11.48 6.87 -4.19
N PRO A 132 12.25 6.85 -5.29
CA PRO A 132 13.57 7.46 -5.29
C PRO A 132 13.46 9.00 -5.27
N LYS A 133 14.48 9.66 -4.70
CA LYS A 133 14.77 11.12 -4.82
C LYS A 133 13.85 12.11 -4.07
N LEU A 134 13.28 11.73 -2.92
CA LEU A 134 12.45 12.66 -2.12
C LEU A 134 13.25 13.66 -1.27
N GLY A 135 14.55 13.46 -1.06
CA GLY A 135 15.43 14.46 -0.43
C GLY A 135 15.94 15.46 -1.45
N GLN A 136 15.57 16.74 -1.33
CA GLN A 136 16.06 17.81 -2.19
C GLN A 136 16.83 18.87 -1.38
N ASN A 137 17.99 19.29 -1.88
CA ASN A 137 18.84 20.35 -1.33
C ASN A 137 19.23 20.21 0.16
N ASN A 138 19.13 19.01 0.71
CA ASN A 138 19.50 18.70 2.09
C ASN A 138 21.02 18.53 2.23
N SER A 139 21.54 18.84 3.42
CA SER A 139 22.87 18.38 3.83
C SER A 139 22.91 16.85 3.93
N LEU A 140 24.10 16.28 4.10
CA LEU A 140 24.25 14.84 4.31
C LEU A 140 23.54 14.41 5.60
N GLU A 141 23.70 15.19 6.67
CA GLU A 141 23.11 14.99 7.98
C GLU A 141 21.58 15.09 7.93
N ASP A 142 21.05 16.07 7.20
CA ASP A 142 19.61 16.24 7.00
C ASP A 142 19.01 15.09 6.21
N ASN A 143 19.69 14.62 5.16
CA ASN A 143 19.27 13.42 4.43
C ASN A 143 19.30 12.18 5.32
N ALA A 144 20.37 11.99 6.10
CA ALA A 144 20.45 10.86 7.03
C ALA A 144 19.27 10.87 8.02
N ARG A 145 18.95 12.04 8.60
CA ARG A 145 17.81 12.21 9.51
C ARG A 145 16.47 12.00 8.81
N LEU A 146 16.27 12.57 7.62
CA LEU A 146 15.03 12.41 6.86
C LEU A 146 14.78 10.94 6.53
N PHE A 147 15.79 10.24 6.00
CA PHE A 147 15.66 8.83 5.65
C PHE A 147 15.47 7.95 6.90
N ASP A 148 16.10 8.27 8.03
CA ASP A 148 15.86 7.56 9.28
C ASP A 148 14.38 7.65 9.69
N ILE A 149 13.83 8.87 9.79
CA ILE A 149 12.44 9.10 10.19
C ILE A 149 11.46 8.43 9.22
N VAL A 150 11.68 8.59 7.91
CA VAL A 150 10.81 7.99 6.89
C VAL A 150 10.83 6.46 6.98
N ASN A 151 12.01 5.84 7.04
CA ASN A 151 12.10 4.37 7.04
C ASN A 151 11.53 3.76 8.32
N TYR A 152 11.80 4.34 9.49
CA TYR A 152 11.22 3.87 10.75
C TYR A 152 9.71 4.08 10.79
N GLY A 153 9.24 5.26 10.35
CA GLY A 153 7.80 5.56 10.26
C GLY A 153 7.06 4.60 9.32
N MET A 154 7.63 4.31 8.15
CA MET A 154 7.05 3.34 7.21
C MET A 154 7.08 1.91 7.76
N ALA A 155 8.17 1.49 8.41
CA ALA A 155 8.25 0.15 8.98
C ALA A 155 7.15 -0.11 10.02
N ASP A 156 6.91 0.86 10.90
CA ASP A 156 5.87 0.76 11.93
C ASP A 156 4.46 0.96 11.39
N ALA A 157 4.29 1.82 10.38
CA ALA A 157 3.05 1.90 9.61
C ALA A 157 2.70 0.52 9.04
N GLY A 158 3.68 -0.20 8.47
CA GLY A 158 3.53 -1.58 8.01
C GLY A 158 2.96 -2.51 9.07
N ILE A 159 3.47 -2.44 10.30
CA ILE A 159 2.99 -3.26 11.42
C ILE A 159 1.53 -2.92 11.75
N GLY A 160 1.19 -1.63 11.87
CA GLY A 160 -0.19 -1.18 12.17
C GLY A 160 -1.20 -1.53 11.07
N ILE A 161 -0.79 -1.44 9.80
CA ILE A 161 -1.60 -1.86 8.65
C ILE A 161 -1.92 -3.35 8.75
N TRP A 162 -0.92 -4.21 8.99
CA TRP A 162 -1.13 -5.65 9.07
C TRP A 162 -1.99 -6.05 10.27
N ASP A 163 -1.86 -5.37 11.41
CA ASP A 163 -2.78 -5.54 12.54
C ASP A 163 -4.22 -5.26 12.11
N SER A 164 -4.49 -4.10 11.52
CA SER A 164 -5.84 -3.70 11.09
C SER A 164 -6.41 -4.65 10.02
N ARG A 165 -5.59 -5.05 9.03
CA ARG A 165 -5.98 -5.98 7.95
C ARG A 165 -6.50 -7.29 8.47
N TYR A 166 -5.73 -7.95 9.33
CA TYR A 166 -6.11 -9.27 9.82
C TYR A 166 -7.12 -9.20 10.97
N TYR A 167 -7.23 -8.07 11.67
CA TYR A 167 -8.30 -7.82 12.64
C TYR A 167 -9.67 -7.67 11.96
N TYR A 168 -9.79 -6.76 10.99
CA TYR A 168 -11.07 -6.52 10.30
C TYR A 168 -11.35 -7.51 9.18
N ASN A 169 -10.32 -7.96 8.49
CA ASN A 169 -10.41 -9.08 7.55
C ASN A 169 -11.41 -8.84 6.41
N VAL A 170 -11.40 -7.64 5.83
CA VAL A 170 -12.31 -7.20 4.76
C VAL A 170 -11.90 -7.78 3.41
N TRP A 171 -12.87 -8.23 2.60
CA TRP A 171 -12.63 -8.73 1.24
C TRP A 171 -12.09 -7.68 0.27
N ARG A 172 -11.32 -8.13 -0.72
CA ARG A 172 -10.87 -7.28 -1.83
C ARG A 172 -12.02 -6.99 -2.81
N PRO A 173 -11.96 -5.91 -3.60
CA PRO A 173 -13.00 -5.59 -4.58
C PRO A 173 -13.38 -6.71 -5.54
N ILE A 174 -12.39 -7.47 -6.03
CA ILE A 174 -12.65 -8.59 -6.94
C ILE A 174 -13.57 -9.65 -6.34
N VAL A 175 -13.48 -9.89 -5.03
CA VAL A 175 -14.35 -10.84 -4.33
C VAL A 175 -15.73 -10.22 -4.15
N GLY A 176 -15.81 -9.00 -3.59
CA GLY A 176 -17.09 -8.33 -3.31
C GLY A 176 -17.94 -8.10 -4.55
N ILE A 177 -17.32 -7.67 -5.66
CA ILE A 177 -18.01 -7.42 -6.94
C ILE A 177 -18.51 -8.71 -7.60
N ARG A 178 -17.76 -9.82 -7.48
CA ARG A 178 -18.17 -11.11 -8.03
C ARG A 178 -19.19 -11.86 -7.18
N GLN A 179 -19.22 -11.64 -5.87
CA GLN A 179 -20.02 -12.43 -4.93
C GLN A 179 -21.38 -11.84 -4.55
N ARG A 180 -21.76 -10.67 -5.10
CA ARG A 180 -23.02 -9.94 -4.83
C ARG A 180 -22.97 -9.09 -3.55
N THR A 181 -23.55 -7.90 -3.66
CA THR A 181 -24.04 -7.09 -2.55
C THR A 181 -25.57 -7.13 -2.56
N THR A 182 -26.21 -6.76 -1.46
CA THR A 182 -27.68 -6.78 -1.30
C THR A 182 -28.45 -5.98 -2.36
N SER A 183 -27.79 -5.15 -3.17
CA SER A 183 -28.35 -4.45 -4.34
C SER A 183 -28.68 -5.36 -5.54
N GLY A 184 -28.29 -6.64 -5.53
CA GLY A 184 -28.63 -7.58 -6.60
C GLY A 184 -27.70 -7.57 -7.81
N VAL A 185 -26.74 -6.65 -7.88
CA VAL A 185 -25.79 -6.59 -8.99
C VAL A 185 -24.64 -7.57 -8.74
N VAL A 186 -24.51 -8.56 -9.63
CA VAL A 186 -23.42 -9.54 -9.62
C VAL A 186 -22.69 -9.46 -10.95
N ASP A 187 -21.42 -9.12 -10.91
CA ASP A 187 -20.55 -9.22 -12.07
C ASP A 187 -19.52 -10.32 -11.83
N ARG A 188 -19.94 -11.58 -12.06
CA ARG A 188 -19.11 -12.78 -11.81
C ARG A 188 -17.83 -12.80 -12.62
N ASN A 189 -17.78 -12.05 -13.72
CA ASN A 189 -16.64 -11.98 -14.63
C ASN A 189 -15.79 -10.72 -14.42
N TRP A 190 -16.17 -9.84 -13.48
CA TRP A 190 -15.42 -8.61 -13.21
C TRP A 190 -13.96 -8.93 -12.89
N ARG A 191 -13.05 -8.21 -13.53
CA ARG A 191 -11.61 -8.30 -13.25
C ARG A 191 -11.15 -6.89 -12.90
N SER A 192 -10.30 -6.76 -11.90
CA SER A 192 -9.62 -5.50 -11.61
C SER A 192 -8.62 -5.16 -12.71
N LEU A 193 -8.28 -3.89 -12.87
CA LEU A 193 -7.04 -3.52 -13.57
C LEU A 193 -5.85 -4.18 -12.88
N GLY A 194 -5.84 -4.24 -11.54
CA GLY A 194 -4.94 -5.03 -10.71
C GLY A 194 -3.48 -4.52 -10.68
N ALA A 195 -2.69 -5.04 -9.75
CA ALA A 195 -1.25 -4.78 -9.69
C ALA A 195 -0.54 -5.43 -10.89
N ALA A 196 0.42 -4.70 -11.46
CA ALA A 196 1.12 -5.13 -12.67
C ALA A 196 1.98 -6.37 -12.41
N THR A 197 1.93 -7.35 -13.31
CA THR A 197 2.83 -8.52 -13.32
C THR A 197 4.05 -8.32 -14.23
N ASN A 198 4.26 -7.11 -14.75
CA ASN A 198 5.28 -6.79 -15.75
C ASN A 198 5.22 -7.70 -16.99
N GLY A 199 4.00 -8.05 -17.41
CA GLY A 199 3.76 -8.90 -18.58
C GLY A 199 3.83 -10.40 -18.32
N ALA A 200 4.14 -10.83 -17.09
CA ALA A 200 4.23 -12.25 -16.70
C ALA A 200 2.87 -12.95 -16.52
N GLY A 201 1.76 -12.23 -16.63
CA GLY A 201 0.42 -12.82 -16.49
C GLY A 201 -0.70 -11.79 -16.46
N ASP A 202 -1.89 -12.24 -16.09
CA ASP A 202 -2.96 -11.32 -15.71
C ASP A 202 -2.58 -10.58 -14.42
N ASN A 203 -3.03 -9.33 -14.29
CA ASN A 203 -2.81 -8.55 -13.07
C ASN A 203 -3.56 -9.16 -11.87
N PHE A 204 -3.02 -8.97 -10.67
CA PHE A 204 -3.47 -9.64 -9.46
C PHE A 204 -3.90 -8.65 -8.37
N THR A 205 -4.57 -9.18 -7.34
CA THR A 205 -4.78 -8.48 -6.06
C THR A 205 -3.94 -9.15 -4.98
N LEU A 206 -3.44 -8.40 -4.00
CA LEU A 206 -2.54 -8.98 -2.98
C LEU A 206 -3.24 -10.05 -2.13
N GLY A 207 -2.43 -11.00 -1.66
CA GLY A 207 -2.80 -12.13 -0.80
C GLY A 207 -3.22 -11.74 0.64
N CYS A 208 -3.80 -10.58 0.86
CA CYS A 208 -4.22 -10.11 2.19
C CYS A 208 -5.54 -9.31 2.16
N PRO A 209 -6.23 -9.17 3.31
CA PRO A 209 -7.45 -8.36 3.44
C PRO A 209 -7.27 -6.92 2.95
N SER A 210 -8.35 -6.24 2.54
CA SER A 210 -8.27 -4.91 1.90
C SER A 210 -8.07 -3.75 2.88
N TYR A 211 -8.75 -3.76 4.02
CA TYR A 211 -8.82 -2.61 4.93
C TYR A 211 -7.72 -2.68 6.02
N VAL A 212 -6.81 -1.72 6.15
CA VAL A 212 -6.64 -0.46 5.39
C VAL A 212 -5.66 -0.61 4.23
N SER A 213 -5.64 0.36 3.31
CA SER A 213 -4.73 0.43 2.16
C SER A 213 -3.29 0.69 2.60
N ASP A 214 -2.37 -0.16 2.14
CA ASP A 214 -0.94 -0.06 2.43
C ASP A 214 -0.32 1.12 1.70
N HIS A 215 -0.61 1.26 0.41
CA HIS A 215 -0.21 2.44 -0.36
C HIS A 215 -0.70 3.74 0.28
N ALA A 216 -1.93 3.77 0.80
CA ALA A 216 -2.42 4.95 1.50
C ALA A 216 -1.56 5.26 2.71
N THR A 217 -1.44 4.31 3.62
CA THR A 217 -0.78 4.54 4.90
C THR A 217 0.72 4.81 4.71
N PHE A 218 1.41 4.12 3.80
CA PHE A 218 2.80 4.42 3.48
C PHE A 218 2.95 5.80 2.83
N GLY A 219 2.11 6.14 1.86
CA GLY A 219 2.09 7.45 1.24
C GLY A 219 1.88 8.55 2.27
N SER A 220 0.87 8.42 3.12
CA SER A 220 0.58 9.37 4.21
C SER A 220 1.74 9.47 5.20
N ALA A 221 2.36 8.36 5.59
CA ALA A 221 3.53 8.39 6.47
C ALA A 221 4.68 9.19 5.84
N VAL A 222 5.03 8.89 4.58
CA VAL A 222 6.10 9.59 3.86
C VAL A 222 5.79 11.07 3.69
N PHE A 223 4.64 11.42 3.13
CA PHE A 223 4.30 12.80 2.83
C PHE A 223 4.08 13.63 4.10
N GLN A 224 3.56 13.02 5.18
CA GLN A 224 3.46 13.72 6.45
C GLN A 224 4.82 13.97 7.10
N VAL A 225 5.76 13.02 7.01
CA VAL A 225 7.15 13.25 7.45
C VAL A 225 7.79 14.37 6.63
N LEU A 226 7.63 14.37 5.31
CA LEU A 226 8.16 15.43 4.44
C LEU A 226 7.59 16.80 4.82
N ARG A 227 6.28 16.91 5.03
CA ARG A 227 5.65 18.17 5.49
C ARG A 227 6.23 18.66 6.81
N ARG A 228 6.41 17.75 7.79
CA ARG A 228 6.96 18.11 9.10
C ARG A 228 8.46 18.43 9.04
N PHE A 229 9.20 17.75 8.18
CA PHE A 229 10.64 17.94 8.03
C PHE A 229 10.96 19.28 7.37
N TYR A 230 10.22 19.64 6.33
CA TYR A 230 10.40 20.90 5.60
C TYR A 230 9.54 22.06 6.13
N ASP A 231 8.66 21.79 7.10
CA ASP A 231 7.70 22.74 7.67
C ASP A 231 6.77 23.39 6.62
N THR A 232 6.42 22.64 5.57
CA THR A 232 5.53 23.11 4.49
C THR A 232 4.96 21.96 3.67
N ASP A 233 3.77 22.15 3.08
CA ASP A 233 3.21 21.27 2.05
C ASP A 233 3.64 21.70 0.63
N ASP A 234 3.97 22.98 0.44
CA ASP A 234 4.06 23.65 -0.85
C ASP A 234 5.45 23.52 -1.49
N ILE A 235 5.94 22.28 -1.59
CA ILE A 235 7.16 21.96 -2.33
C ILE A 235 6.77 21.38 -3.68
N SER A 236 7.22 22.04 -4.74
CA SER A 236 7.10 21.52 -6.10
C SER A 236 8.21 20.51 -6.39
N PHE A 237 7.86 19.38 -6.96
CA PHE A 237 8.83 18.35 -7.34
C PHE A 237 8.39 17.56 -8.57
N GLU A 238 9.37 16.97 -9.22
CA GLU A 238 9.15 15.98 -10.27
C GLU A 238 9.31 14.57 -9.70
N PHE A 239 8.46 13.66 -10.13
CA PHE A 239 8.53 12.26 -9.75
C PHE A 239 8.41 11.38 -10.99
N GLN A 240 9.33 10.42 -11.12
CA GLN A 240 9.32 9.42 -12.17
C GLN A 240 9.07 8.07 -11.54
N SER A 241 8.05 7.38 -12.02
CA SER A 241 7.72 6.03 -11.57
C SER A 241 8.51 4.98 -12.35
N ASP A 242 9.00 3.95 -11.66
CA ASP A 242 9.59 2.78 -12.29
C ASP A 242 8.56 1.95 -13.09
N GLU A 243 7.26 2.17 -12.86
CA GLU A 243 6.19 1.58 -13.67
C GLU A 243 6.10 2.22 -15.07
N TYR A 244 6.66 3.42 -15.23
CA TYR A 244 6.72 4.19 -16.48
C TYR A 244 8.16 4.57 -16.80
N ASN A 245 9.00 3.56 -17.01
CA ASN A 245 10.44 3.70 -17.25
C ASN A 245 10.88 3.35 -18.68
N GLY A 246 9.94 3.09 -19.60
CA GLY A 246 10.27 2.63 -20.97
C GLY A 246 10.54 1.14 -21.11
N LYS A 247 10.50 0.37 -20.01
CA LYS A 247 10.83 -1.07 -19.97
C LYS A 247 9.68 -1.92 -19.40
N THR A 248 9.05 -1.45 -18.34
CA THR A 248 7.92 -2.12 -17.69
C THR A 248 6.78 -2.35 -18.69
N VAL A 249 6.28 -3.59 -18.79
CA VAL A 249 5.29 -3.97 -19.79
C VAL A 249 3.87 -3.85 -19.26
N ASP A 250 3.02 -3.18 -20.02
CA ASP A 250 1.59 -3.05 -19.76
C ASP A 250 0.87 -4.39 -19.97
N SER A 251 0.08 -4.81 -18.98
CA SER A 251 -0.56 -6.14 -18.96
C SER A 251 -1.68 -6.29 -19.99
N ILE A 252 -2.26 -5.17 -20.46
CA ILE A 252 -3.36 -5.17 -21.42
C ILE A 252 -2.80 -5.11 -22.84
N THR A 253 -1.99 -4.09 -23.13
CA THR A 253 -1.46 -3.85 -24.48
C THR A 253 -0.25 -4.70 -24.81
N ARG A 254 0.39 -5.31 -23.80
CA ARG A 254 1.62 -6.11 -23.93
C ARG A 254 2.78 -5.34 -24.54
N ARG A 255 2.80 -4.01 -24.35
CA ARG A 255 3.86 -3.11 -24.82
C ARG A 255 4.57 -2.47 -23.63
N ALA A 256 5.82 -2.09 -23.82
CA ALA A 256 6.54 -1.28 -22.84
C ALA A 256 5.80 0.05 -22.62
N ARG A 257 5.58 0.40 -21.35
CA ARG A 257 5.00 1.68 -20.96
C ARG A 257 6.01 2.79 -21.23
N PRO A 258 5.57 3.96 -21.74
CA PRO A 258 6.48 5.06 -22.04
C PRO A 258 7.12 5.61 -20.76
N VAL A 259 8.19 6.39 -20.92
CA VAL A 259 8.73 7.17 -19.79
C VAL A 259 7.72 8.24 -19.39
N ARG A 260 7.41 8.34 -18.08
CA ARG A 260 6.54 9.39 -17.52
C ARG A 260 7.17 10.06 -16.31
N ILE A 261 7.13 11.39 -16.33
CA ILE A 261 7.51 12.25 -15.20
C ILE A 261 6.28 13.06 -14.85
N ARG A 262 5.81 12.94 -13.60
CA ARG A 262 4.73 13.76 -13.04
C ARG A 262 5.31 14.93 -12.27
N ARG A 263 4.64 16.07 -12.35
CA ARG A 263 5.00 17.29 -11.63
C ARG A 263 3.93 17.58 -10.60
N TYR A 264 4.32 17.65 -9.34
CA TYR A 264 3.44 18.01 -8.24
C TYR A 264 3.82 19.37 -7.71
N ARG A 265 2.81 20.14 -7.29
CA ARG A 265 3.00 21.47 -6.70
C ARG A 265 3.06 21.43 -5.17
N SER A 266 2.62 20.34 -4.56
CA SER A 266 2.62 20.13 -3.12
C SER A 266 2.65 18.63 -2.80
N PHE A 267 3.05 18.27 -1.58
CA PHE A 267 3.03 16.87 -1.13
C PHE A 267 1.61 16.31 -1.08
N THR A 268 0.62 17.11 -0.67
CA THR A 268 -0.80 16.71 -0.68
C THR A 268 -1.30 16.30 -2.06
N LYS A 269 -0.84 16.95 -3.14
CA LYS A 269 -1.26 16.57 -4.50
C LYS A 269 -0.72 15.19 -4.89
N ALA A 270 0.54 14.91 -4.55
CA ALA A 270 1.13 13.59 -4.80
C ALA A 270 0.50 12.51 -3.92
N GLU A 271 0.27 12.80 -2.63
CA GLU A 271 -0.40 11.88 -1.70
C GLU A 271 -1.82 11.54 -2.18
N THR A 272 -2.61 12.53 -2.60
CA THR A 272 -3.97 12.32 -3.11
C THR A 272 -3.96 11.40 -4.34
N GLU A 273 -3.01 11.61 -5.25
CA GLU A 273 -2.89 10.78 -6.44
C GLU A 273 -2.50 9.33 -6.08
N ASN A 274 -1.58 9.16 -5.13
CA ASN A 274 -1.21 7.85 -4.58
C ASN A 274 -2.41 7.12 -3.94
N LEU A 275 -3.25 7.83 -3.16
CA LEU A 275 -4.48 7.28 -2.57
C LEU A 275 -5.47 6.81 -3.66
N LEU A 276 -5.76 7.68 -4.62
CA LEU A 276 -6.73 7.40 -5.69
C LEU A 276 -6.28 6.28 -6.63
N SER A 277 -4.97 6.09 -6.78
CA SER A 277 -4.41 5.05 -7.65
C SER A 277 -4.99 3.66 -7.37
N ARG A 278 -5.29 3.35 -6.12
CA ARG A 278 -5.74 2.03 -5.69
C ARG A 278 -7.19 1.75 -6.08
N ILE A 279 -8.00 2.80 -6.19
CA ILE A 279 -9.36 2.76 -6.73
C ILE A 279 -9.28 2.49 -8.24
N TYR A 280 -8.40 3.20 -8.96
CA TYR A 280 -8.23 3.02 -10.41
C TYR A 280 -7.62 1.66 -10.78
N LEU A 281 -6.79 1.10 -9.91
CA LEU A 281 -6.34 -0.29 -10.03
C LEU A 281 -7.44 -1.31 -9.65
N GLY A 282 -8.49 -0.90 -8.94
CA GLY A 282 -9.57 -1.78 -8.49
C GLY A 282 -9.15 -2.79 -7.42
N VAL A 283 -8.15 -2.45 -6.61
CA VAL A 283 -7.57 -3.36 -5.59
C VAL A 283 -7.94 -3.00 -4.15
N HIS A 284 -8.53 -1.82 -3.96
CA HIS A 284 -9.02 -1.31 -2.68
C HIS A 284 -10.37 -0.63 -2.83
N TRP A 285 -11.14 -0.62 -1.74
CA TRP A 285 -12.31 0.26 -1.58
C TRP A 285 -11.85 1.68 -1.26
N LYS A 286 -12.75 2.66 -1.37
CA LYS A 286 -12.43 4.04 -1.01
C LYS A 286 -12.24 4.19 0.50
N ILE A 287 -13.08 3.52 1.29
CA ILE A 287 -12.94 3.48 2.75
C ILE A 287 -11.58 2.92 3.21
N ASP A 288 -10.93 2.06 2.41
CA ASP A 288 -9.58 1.57 2.72
C ASP A 288 -8.54 2.71 2.73
N GLN A 289 -8.80 3.83 2.07
CA GLN A 289 -7.90 5.00 2.00
C GLN A 289 -8.16 6.02 3.12
N GLU A 290 -9.27 5.92 3.86
CA GLU A 290 -9.77 6.92 4.82
C GLU A 290 -9.72 6.43 6.29
N GLY A 291 -9.23 5.22 6.51
CA GLY A 291 -9.38 4.43 7.74
C GLY A 291 -8.41 4.71 8.88
#